data_AF-A0A1E7YLN8-F1
#
_entry.id   AF-A0A1E7YLN8-F1
#
_cell.length_a   1.000
_cell.length_b   1.000
_cell.length_c   1.000
_cell.angle_alpha   90.00
_cell.angle_beta   90.00
_cell.angle_gamma   90.00
#
_symmetry.space_group_name_H-M   'P 1'
#
loop_
_entity.id
_entity.type
_entity.pdbx_description
1 polymer ?
#
loop_
_entity_poly.entity_id
_entity_poly.type
_entity_poly.pdbx_seq_one_letter_code
_entity_poly.pdbx_strand_id
1 'polypeptide(L)'
;MTHVVTESCIQCKYTDCVTVCPVDCFHEGPNFLVIDPCECIDCTLCVAECPVDAIFRDVDMPDGSEGYLELNAQLAQIWPVIIQKKAALPEAERWRHVMPKREFLDMGANDDMDPLLKPQTPMHEQERTPEFTEATAPKGLQHNHRVKAGVWGWLTVLEGALRYCLEDGSGRHWVLRADDSVWIPPDVPHRVEFMGPTRFYLSFWH
;
A
#
# COMPACT_ATOMS: atom_id res chain seq x y z
N MET A 1 5.29 -11.99 -20.58
CA MET A 1 4.51 -12.98 -19.83
C MET A 1 5.02 -12.95 -18.42
N THR A 2 4.12 -13.09 -17.45
CA THR A 2 4.44 -12.99 -16.02
C THR A 2 3.77 -14.11 -15.24
N HIS A 3 4.25 -14.35 -14.03
CA HIS A 3 3.49 -15.04 -13.01
C HIS A 3 2.62 -14.04 -12.23
N VAL A 4 1.53 -14.53 -11.65
CA VAL A 4 0.51 -13.77 -10.94
C VAL A 4 0.17 -14.49 -9.65
N VAL A 5 0.17 -13.78 -8.53
CA VAL A 5 -0.35 -14.29 -7.26
C VAL A 5 -1.87 -14.05 -7.22
N THR A 6 -2.65 -15.06 -6.87
CA THR A 6 -4.12 -15.04 -6.85
C THR A 6 -4.67 -15.26 -5.43
N GLU A 7 -6.00 -15.28 -5.36
CA GLU A 7 -6.81 -15.27 -4.13
C GLU A 7 -6.31 -16.17 -3.00
N SER A 8 -5.85 -17.38 -3.30
CA SER A 8 -5.47 -18.37 -2.29
C SER A 8 -4.35 -17.88 -1.37
N CYS A 9 -3.54 -16.89 -1.78
CA CYS A 9 -2.49 -16.32 -0.94
C CYS A 9 -3.02 -15.39 0.17
N ILE A 10 -4.18 -14.75 -0.04
CA ILE A 10 -4.76 -13.76 0.89
C ILE A 10 -5.01 -14.43 2.25
N GLN A 11 -4.59 -13.78 3.34
CA GLN A 11 -4.63 -14.30 4.73
C GLN A 11 -3.76 -15.54 5.00
N CYS A 12 -3.08 -16.08 3.99
CA CYS A 12 -2.10 -17.16 4.14
C CYS A 12 -0.67 -16.62 4.18
N LYS A 13 -0.24 -15.95 3.10
CA LYS A 13 1.06 -15.28 2.96
C LYS A 13 2.23 -16.11 3.53
N TYR A 14 2.44 -17.31 2.98
CA TYR A 14 3.50 -18.24 3.42
C TYR A 14 4.93 -17.76 3.11
N THR A 15 5.09 -16.97 2.03
CA THR A 15 6.37 -16.36 1.57
C THR A 15 7.45 -17.33 1.08
N ASP A 16 7.18 -18.63 0.99
CA ASP A 16 8.11 -19.63 0.42
C ASP A 16 8.57 -19.28 -1.01
N CYS A 17 7.67 -18.74 -1.83
CA CYS A 17 7.91 -18.35 -3.21
C CYS A 17 9.05 -17.33 -3.38
N VAL A 18 9.33 -16.51 -2.37
CA VAL A 18 10.40 -15.50 -2.40
C VAL A 18 11.77 -16.15 -2.46
N THR A 19 11.95 -17.31 -1.82
CA THR A 19 13.26 -17.97 -1.70
C THR A 19 13.84 -18.50 -3.01
N VAL A 20 12.98 -18.64 -4.03
CA VAL A 20 13.34 -19.21 -5.34
C VAL A 20 13.26 -18.19 -6.46
N CYS A 21 12.90 -16.93 -6.18
CA CYS A 21 12.83 -15.89 -7.19
C CYS A 21 14.24 -15.42 -7.57
N PRO A 22 14.71 -15.59 -8.81
CA PRO A 22 16.08 -15.22 -9.19
C PRO A 22 16.27 -13.71 -9.42
N VAL A 23 15.17 -12.95 -9.43
CA VAL A 23 15.14 -11.51 -9.77
C VAL A 23 14.44 -10.69 -8.71
N ASP A 24 14.12 -11.27 -7.54
CA ASP A 24 13.52 -10.57 -6.39
C ASP A 24 12.22 -9.79 -6.69
N CYS A 25 11.47 -10.18 -7.72
CA CYS A 25 10.28 -9.45 -8.20
C CYS A 25 9.00 -9.61 -7.34
N PHE A 26 9.11 -9.94 -6.06
CA PHE A 26 7.96 -10.06 -5.15
C PHE A 26 7.81 -8.82 -4.28
N HIS A 27 6.57 -8.34 -4.13
CA HIS A 27 6.24 -7.21 -3.28
C HIS A 27 5.25 -7.62 -2.18
N GLU A 28 5.40 -7.01 -1.01
CA GLU A 28 4.75 -7.46 0.22
C GLU A 28 3.73 -6.47 0.74
N GLY A 29 2.46 -6.89 0.78
CA GLY A 29 1.41 -6.21 1.52
C GLY A 29 1.18 -6.84 2.90
N PRO A 30 0.25 -6.31 3.70
CA PRO A 30 -0.04 -6.82 5.04
C PRO A 30 -0.38 -8.31 5.06
N ASN A 31 -1.27 -8.75 4.15
CA ASN A 31 -1.79 -10.12 4.12
C ASN A 31 -1.74 -10.83 2.77
N PHE A 32 -0.98 -10.28 1.81
CA PHE A 32 -0.88 -10.78 0.44
C PHE A 32 0.51 -10.45 -0.14
N LEU A 33 0.96 -11.25 -1.10
CA LEU A 33 2.14 -10.96 -1.92
C LEU A 33 1.70 -10.73 -3.36
N VAL A 34 2.45 -9.92 -4.10
CA VAL A 34 2.28 -9.75 -5.54
C VAL A 34 3.61 -9.90 -6.28
N ILE A 35 3.52 -10.16 -7.58
CA ILE A 35 4.66 -10.24 -8.49
C ILE A 35 4.67 -9.01 -9.39
N ASP A 36 5.81 -8.32 -9.52
CA ASP A 36 5.98 -7.26 -10.51
C ASP A 36 6.09 -7.88 -11.92
N PRO A 37 5.14 -7.60 -12.84
CA PRO A 37 5.15 -8.18 -14.18
C PRO A 37 6.24 -7.64 -15.09
N CYS A 38 6.86 -6.49 -14.77
CA CYS A 38 7.96 -5.91 -15.51
C CYS A 38 9.29 -6.57 -15.15
N GLU A 39 9.44 -7.06 -13.92
CA GLU A 39 10.66 -7.69 -13.44
C GLU A 39 10.62 -9.22 -13.55
N CYS A 40 9.43 -9.82 -13.49
CA CYS A 40 9.27 -11.26 -13.64
C CYS A 40 9.80 -11.77 -14.99
N ILE A 41 10.64 -12.81 -14.93
CA ILE A 41 11.27 -13.43 -16.11
C ILE A 41 10.63 -14.76 -16.54
N ASP A 42 9.41 -15.07 -16.09
CA ASP A 42 8.65 -16.30 -16.42
C ASP A 42 9.42 -17.61 -16.14
N CYS A 43 10.24 -17.66 -15.08
CA CYS A 43 11.07 -18.83 -14.76
C CYS A 43 10.31 -20.01 -14.11
N THR A 44 9.08 -19.79 -13.63
CA THR A 44 8.17 -20.81 -13.05
C THR A 44 8.61 -21.45 -11.73
N LEU A 45 9.79 -21.11 -11.19
CA LEU A 45 10.29 -21.71 -9.94
C LEU A 45 9.35 -21.49 -8.74
N CYS A 46 8.70 -20.33 -8.65
CA CYS A 46 7.84 -19.98 -7.54
C CYS A 46 6.50 -20.74 -7.49
N VAL A 47 6.06 -21.33 -8.61
CA VAL A 47 4.74 -21.99 -8.70
C VAL A 47 4.67 -23.20 -7.78
N ALA A 48 5.66 -24.09 -7.83
CA ALA A 48 5.69 -25.32 -7.03
C ALA A 48 5.97 -25.07 -5.55
N GLU A 49 6.53 -23.91 -5.20
CA GLU A 49 6.89 -23.58 -3.82
C GLU A 49 5.71 -23.01 -3.02
N CYS A 50 4.63 -22.57 -3.68
CA CYS A 50 3.49 -21.99 -2.98
C CYS A 50 2.65 -23.08 -2.29
N PRO A 51 2.56 -23.14 -0.94
CA PRO A 51 1.84 -24.23 -0.26
C PRO A 51 0.32 -24.25 -0.49
N VAL A 52 -0.21 -23.19 -1.09
CA VAL A 52 -1.65 -22.98 -1.34
C VAL A 52 -1.96 -22.77 -2.81
N ASP A 53 -1.03 -23.15 -3.69
CA ASP A 53 -1.20 -23.13 -5.15
C ASP A 53 -1.76 -21.80 -5.67
N ALA A 54 -1.25 -20.68 -5.13
CA ALA A 54 -1.77 -19.34 -5.43
C ALA A 54 -1.05 -18.66 -6.61
N ILE A 55 -0.06 -19.29 -7.22
CA ILE A 55 0.78 -18.64 -8.23
C ILE A 55 0.58 -19.34 -9.57
N PHE A 56 0.17 -18.56 -10.57
CA PHE A 56 -0.13 -19.04 -11.92
C PHE A 56 0.61 -18.19 -12.93
N ARG A 57 0.78 -18.70 -14.15
CA ARG A 57 1.14 -17.84 -15.28
C ARG A 57 -0.08 -17.02 -15.67
N ASP A 58 0.13 -15.82 -16.19
CA ASP A 58 -0.92 -14.91 -16.64
C ASP A 58 -1.97 -15.54 -17.58
N VAL A 59 -1.57 -16.55 -18.36
CA VAL A 59 -2.45 -17.30 -19.28
C VAL A 59 -3.03 -18.59 -18.72
N ASP A 60 -2.52 -19.07 -17.59
CA ASP A 60 -2.87 -20.37 -16.99
C ASP A 60 -3.70 -20.20 -15.70
N MET A 61 -4.22 -18.99 -15.45
CA MET A 61 -5.04 -18.68 -14.28
C MET A 61 -6.42 -19.36 -14.34
N PRO A 62 -6.98 -19.78 -13.19
CA PRO A 62 -8.37 -20.25 -13.13
C PRO A 62 -9.37 -19.17 -13.55
N ASP A 63 -10.46 -19.59 -14.19
CA ASP A 63 -11.57 -18.71 -14.55
C ASP A 63 -12.03 -17.85 -13.36
N GLY A 64 -12.24 -16.55 -13.60
CA GLY A 64 -12.62 -15.58 -12.56
C GLY A 64 -11.46 -14.98 -11.77
N SER A 65 -10.22 -15.36 -12.08
CA SER A 65 -9.00 -14.78 -11.46
C SER A 65 -8.35 -13.68 -12.32
N GLU A 66 -8.94 -13.27 -13.44
CA GLU A 66 -8.32 -12.38 -14.42
C GLU A 66 -7.95 -11.01 -13.82
N GLY A 67 -8.74 -10.53 -12.85
CA GLY A 67 -8.49 -9.28 -12.15
C GLY A 67 -7.25 -9.27 -11.25
N TYR A 68 -6.60 -10.42 -11.03
CA TYR A 68 -5.37 -10.48 -10.23
C TYR A 68 -4.13 -10.03 -11.01
N LEU A 69 -4.12 -10.10 -12.35
CA LEU A 69 -3.01 -9.61 -13.15
C LEU A 69 -2.83 -8.10 -12.96
N GLU A 70 -3.91 -7.34 -13.13
CA GLU A 70 -3.89 -5.89 -12.92
C GLU A 70 -3.62 -5.53 -11.46
N LEU A 71 -4.19 -6.28 -10.51
CA LEU A 71 -3.93 -6.06 -9.09
C LEU A 71 -2.45 -6.24 -8.73
N ASN A 72 -1.79 -7.29 -9.24
CA ASN A 72 -0.37 -7.54 -9.00
C ASN A 72 0.47 -6.39 -9.55
N ALA A 73 0.18 -5.98 -10.79
CA ALA A 73 0.86 -4.87 -11.44
C ALA A 73 0.72 -3.56 -10.64
N GLN A 74 -0.47 -3.24 -10.14
CA GLN A 74 -0.72 -2.02 -9.38
C GLN A 74 -0.04 -2.05 -8.01
N LEU A 75 -0.17 -3.16 -7.29
CA LEU A 75 0.36 -3.29 -5.93
C LEU A 75 1.88 -3.37 -5.90
N ALA A 76 2.52 -3.97 -6.91
CA ALA A 76 3.97 -4.01 -7.02
C ALA A 76 4.61 -2.60 -7.10
N GLN A 77 3.88 -1.62 -7.65
CA GLN A 77 4.38 -0.25 -7.73
C GLN A 77 4.36 0.49 -6.38
N ILE A 78 3.63 -0.01 -5.39
CA ILE A 78 3.43 0.68 -4.10
C ILE A 78 3.96 -0.10 -2.90
N TRP A 79 3.91 -1.43 -2.94
CA TRP A 79 4.38 -2.27 -1.83
C TRP A 79 5.89 -2.48 -1.90
N PRO A 80 6.58 -2.60 -0.76
CA PRO A 80 8.01 -2.85 -0.72
C PRO A 80 8.37 -4.24 -1.26
N VAL A 81 9.56 -4.33 -1.85
CA VAL A 81 10.13 -5.60 -2.28
C VAL A 81 10.43 -6.49 -1.07
N ILE A 82 10.07 -7.77 -1.16
CA ILE A 82 10.43 -8.80 -0.19
C ILE A 82 11.46 -9.75 -0.81
N ILE A 83 12.65 -9.81 -0.21
CA ILE A 83 13.77 -10.64 -0.68
C ILE A 83 14.10 -11.82 0.25
N GLN A 84 13.38 -11.93 1.38
CA GLN A 84 13.62 -12.96 2.38
C GLN A 84 12.31 -13.56 2.86
N LYS A 85 12.32 -14.88 3.06
CA LYS A 85 11.20 -15.61 3.67
C LYS A 85 10.92 -15.10 5.08
N LYS A 86 9.64 -14.93 5.40
CA LYS A 86 9.12 -14.64 6.73
C LYS A 86 8.25 -15.81 7.20
N ALA A 87 7.86 -15.78 8.48
CA ALA A 87 6.84 -16.71 8.96
C ALA A 87 5.51 -16.42 8.24
N ALA A 88 4.75 -17.47 7.95
CA ALA A 88 3.37 -17.34 7.48
C ALA A 88 2.51 -16.59 8.51
N LEU A 89 1.35 -16.09 8.08
CA LEU A 89 0.43 -15.44 9.02
C LEU A 89 -0.06 -16.40 10.10
N PRO A 90 -0.34 -15.93 11.33
CA PRO A 90 -0.70 -16.80 12.45
C PRO A 90 -1.89 -17.74 12.18
N GLU A 91 -2.85 -17.30 11.36
CA GLU A 91 -4.03 -18.10 11.00
C GLU A 91 -3.95 -18.74 9.60
N ALA A 92 -2.78 -18.77 8.95
CA ALA A 92 -2.64 -19.20 7.55
C ALA A 92 -3.21 -20.61 7.27
N GLU A 93 -3.05 -21.55 8.22
CA GLU A 93 -3.61 -22.90 8.11
C GLU A 93 -5.14 -22.92 8.11
N ARG A 94 -5.76 -22.06 8.92
CA ARG A 94 -7.22 -21.90 8.94
C ARG A 94 -7.73 -21.32 7.63
N TRP A 95 -7.02 -20.33 7.09
CA TRP A 95 -7.40 -19.64 5.86
C TRP A 95 -7.12 -20.44 4.59
N ARG A 96 -6.27 -21.49 4.64
CA ARG A 96 -5.86 -22.28 3.48
C ARG A 96 -7.02 -22.79 2.62
N HIS A 97 -8.14 -23.14 3.24
CA HIS A 97 -9.30 -23.74 2.58
C HIS A 97 -10.52 -22.80 2.46
N VAL A 98 -10.37 -21.54 2.87
CA VAL A 98 -11.46 -20.55 2.82
C VAL A 98 -11.50 -19.93 1.43
N MET A 99 -12.67 -19.87 0.79
CA MET A 99 -12.91 -19.13 -0.45
C MET A 99 -14.35 -18.60 -0.43
N PRO A 100 -14.64 -17.41 -0.99
CA PRO A 100 -13.68 -16.48 -1.58
C PRO A 100 -12.84 -15.73 -0.52
N LYS A 101 -11.65 -15.25 -0.90
CA LYS A 101 -10.80 -14.42 -0.02
C LYS A 101 -10.59 -12.98 -0.47
N ARG A 102 -10.97 -12.60 -1.70
CA ARG A 102 -10.68 -11.26 -2.23
C ARG A 102 -11.19 -10.11 -1.36
N GLU A 103 -12.34 -10.29 -0.71
CA GLU A 103 -12.93 -9.28 0.18
C GLU A 103 -12.11 -9.03 1.46
N PHE A 104 -11.24 -9.97 1.83
CA PHE A 104 -10.36 -9.86 3.00
C PHE A 104 -8.97 -9.34 2.65
N LEU A 105 -8.73 -8.96 1.39
CA LEU A 105 -7.47 -8.34 0.99
C LEU A 105 -7.27 -7.04 1.76
N ASP A 106 -6.19 -6.98 2.52
CA ASP A 106 -5.75 -5.76 3.17
C ASP A 106 -4.74 -5.11 2.22
N MET A 107 -5.14 -3.99 1.63
CA MET A 107 -4.29 -3.20 0.73
C MET A 107 -3.13 -2.53 1.49
N GLY A 108 -3.13 -2.62 2.82
CA GLY A 108 -2.48 -1.68 3.70
C GLY A 108 -3.31 -0.40 3.75
N ALA A 109 -3.34 0.27 4.90
CA ALA A 109 -3.40 1.72 4.84
C ALA A 109 -2.19 2.21 4.00
N ASN A 110 -2.14 3.48 3.63
CA ASN A 110 -0.90 4.13 3.14
C ASN A 110 0.17 4.21 4.27
N ASP A 111 0.40 3.07 4.93
CA ASP A 111 1.27 2.81 6.05
C ASP A 111 2.70 2.50 5.57
N ASP A 112 2.92 2.36 4.26
CA ASP A 112 4.20 2.55 3.55
C ASP A 112 4.54 4.05 3.37
N MET A 113 4.10 4.89 4.31
CA MET A 113 4.95 5.97 4.79
C MET A 113 6.20 5.33 5.39
N ASP A 114 7.37 5.72 4.89
CA ASP A 114 8.67 5.48 5.54
C ASP A 114 8.49 5.49 7.07
N PRO A 115 8.93 4.44 7.82
CA PRO A 115 8.74 4.36 9.27
C PRO A 115 9.24 5.60 10.04
N LEU A 116 10.13 6.41 9.44
CA LEU A 116 10.60 7.69 9.97
C LEU A 116 9.54 8.83 9.89
N LEU A 117 8.49 8.64 9.09
CA LEU A 117 7.37 9.55 8.89
C LEU A 117 6.15 9.14 9.72
N LYS A 118 6.33 8.29 10.74
CA LYS A 118 5.32 8.00 11.75
C LYS A 118 5.85 8.37 13.14
N PRO A 119 4.98 8.84 14.05
CA PRO A 119 5.35 9.09 15.43
C PRO A 119 5.84 7.81 16.13
N GLN A 120 6.97 7.90 16.82
CA GLN A 120 7.56 6.78 17.57
C GLN A 120 7.03 6.67 19.01
N THR A 121 6.29 7.68 19.46
CA THR A 121 5.73 7.78 20.80
C THR A 121 4.22 7.96 20.74
N PRO A 122 3.47 7.53 21.78
CA PRO A 122 2.03 7.79 21.85
C PRO A 122 1.74 9.29 21.69
N MET A 123 0.73 9.60 20.89
CA MET A 123 0.31 10.96 20.60
C MET A 123 -1.15 11.16 20.95
N HIS A 124 -1.54 12.41 21.19
CA HIS A 124 -2.93 12.80 21.39
C HIS A 124 -3.36 13.87 20.38
N GLU A 125 -4.57 13.73 19.83
CA GLU A 125 -5.18 14.73 18.96
C GLU A 125 -5.48 15.99 19.77
N GLN A 126 -5.10 17.14 19.24
CA GLN A 126 -5.22 18.42 19.91
C GLN A 126 -6.20 19.32 19.18
N GLU A 127 -6.06 19.35 17.86
CA GLU A 127 -6.83 20.22 17.00
C GLU A 127 -7.20 19.50 15.70
N ARG A 128 -8.36 19.85 15.15
CA ARG A 128 -8.85 19.35 13.87
C ARG A 128 -9.40 20.50 13.05
N THR A 129 -9.07 20.53 11.76
CA THR A 129 -9.64 21.51 10.83
C THR A 129 -11.10 21.16 10.51
N PRO A 130 -11.89 22.14 10.01
CA PRO A 130 -13.07 21.80 9.23
C PRO A 130 -12.72 20.91 8.03
N GLU A 131 -13.73 20.30 7.44
CA GLU A 131 -13.56 19.60 6.16
C GLU A 131 -13.26 20.60 5.04
N PHE A 132 -12.30 20.24 4.21
CA PHE A 132 -11.91 20.98 3.03
C PHE A 132 -12.35 20.25 1.77
N THR A 133 -12.59 21.05 0.73
CA THR A 133 -12.69 20.60 -0.66
C THR A 133 -11.68 21.33 -1.52
N GLU A 134 -11.54 20.97 -2.78
CA GLU A 134 -10.69 21.68 -3.74
C GLU A 134 -11.03 23.19 -3.84
N ALA A 135 -12.27 23.56 -3.52
CA ALA A 135 -12.74 24.94 -3.56
C ALA A 135 -12.51 25.71 -2.24
N THR A 136 -12.49 25.01 -1.10
CA THR A 136 -12.41 25.64 0.23
C THR A 136 -11.04 25.48 0.90
N ALA A 137 -10.21 24.55 0.43
CA ALA A 137 -8.87 24.33 0.94
C ALA A 137 -8.00 25.60 0.80
N PRO A 138 -7.27 26.01 1.86
CA PRO A 138 -6.30 27.08 1.76
C PRO A 138 -5.29 26.80 0.64
N LYS A 139 -5.06 27.78 -0.25
CA LYS A 139 -4.12 27.62 -1.37
C LYS A 139 -2.71 27.22 -0.94
N GLY A 140 -2.31 27.59 0.29
CA GLY A 140 -1.03 27.20 0.87
C GLY A 140 -0.81 25.70 0.94
N LEU A 141 -1.88 24.89 1.08
CA LEU A 141 -1.77 23.43 1.12
C LEU A 141 -1.28 22.84 -0.22
N GLN A 142 -1.55 23.52 -1.33
CA GLN A 142 -1.15 23.11 -2.68
C GLN A 142 0.27 23.58 -3.04
N HIS A 143 0.93 24.31 -2.14
CA HIS A 143 2.29 24.78 -2.29
C HIS A 143 3.19 24.14 -1.24
N ASN A 144 4.51 24.23 -1.45
CA ASN A 144 5.48 23.74 -0.48
C ASN A 144 5.30 24.47 0.87
N HIS A 145 4.96 23.70 1.90
CA HIS A 145 4.81 24.16 3.26
C HIS A 145 5.27 23.06 4.24
N ARG A 146 5.25 23.37 5.54
CA ARG A 146 5.62 22.44 6.61
C ARG A 146 4.67 22.57 7.78
N VAL A 147 4.46 21.47 8.49
CA VAL A 147 3.86 21.52 9.83
C VAL A 147 4.92 22.05 10.81
N LYS A 148 4.47 22.77 11.84
CA LYS A 148 5.36 23.33 12.87
C LYS A 148 6.20 22.22 13.50
N ALA A 149 7.46 22.54 13.84
CA ALA A 149 8.33 21.62 14.57
C ALA A 149 7.65 21.09 15.86
N GLY A 150 7.77 19.78 16.09
CA GLY A 150 7.15 19.09 17.21
C GLY A 150 5.64 18.80 17.06
N VAL A 151 5.01 19.21 15.95
CA VAL A 151 3.60 18.92 15.68
C VAL A 151 3.51 17.94 14.51
N TRP A 152 2.74 16.88 14.68
CA TRP A 152 2.42 15.95 13.62
C TRP A 152 1.07 16.30 13.00
N GLY A 153 0.97 16.23 11.68
CA GLY A 153 -0.31 16.29 10.99
C GLY A 153 -0.82 14.89 10.68
N TRP A 154 -2.13 14.73 10.61
CA TRP A 154 -2.80 13.53 10.14
C TRP A 154 -3.83 13.96 9.10
N LEU A 155 -3.62 13.54 7.85
CA LEU A 155 -4.51 13.87 6.74
C LEU A 155 -5.40 12.67 6.47
N THR A 156 -6.71 12.90 6.53
CA THR A 156 -7.73 11.87 6.24
C THR A 156 -8.56 12.31 5.04
N VAL A 157 -8.65 11.47 4.02
CA VAL A 157 -9.55 11.69 2.87
C VAL A 157 -10.89 11.02 3.16
N LEU A 158 -11.97 11.78 3.07
CA LEU A 158 -13.33 11.30 3.28
C LEU A 158 -13.97 10.85 1.95
N GLU A 159 -13.72 11.59 0.88
CA GLU A 159 -14.26 11.31 -0.45
C GLU A 159 -13.27 11.76 -1.52
N GLY A 160 -13.29 11.10 -2.68
CA GLY A 160 -12.44 11.48 -3.80
C GLY A 160 -10.99 11.00 -3.66
N ALA A 161 -10.05 11.77 -4.20
CA ALA A 161 -8.63 11.44 -4.11
C ALA A 161 -7.72 12.67 -4.24
N LEU A 162 -6.67 12.69 -3.43
CA LEU A 162 -5.58 13.65 -3.53
C LEU A 162 -4.23 12.94 -3.48
N ARG A 163 -3.19 13.59 -4.00
CA ARG A 163 -1.81 13.17 -3.87
C ARG A 163 -1.13 13.98 -2.78
N TYR A 164 -0.53 13.32 -1.80
CA TYR A 164 0.39 13.93 -0.83
C TYR A 164 1.82 13.81 -1.36
N CYS A 165 2.52 14.94 -1.50
CA CYS A 165 3.86 15.01 -2.09
C CYS A 165 4.87 15.49 -1.03
N LEU A 166 5.96 14.75 -0.83
CA LEU A 166 7.10 15.24 -0.05
C LEU A 166 8.00 16.10 -0.92
N GLU A 167 8.36 17.26 -0.38
CA GLU A 167 9.23 18.25 -1.01
C GLU A 167 10.64 18.24 -0.39
N ASP A 168 11.12 17.07 0.02
CA ASP A 168 12.45 16.82 0.57
C ASP A 168 13.51 16.49 -0.50
N GLY A 169 13.11 16.52 -1.78
CA GLY A 169 13.95 16.15 -2.92
C GLY A 169 13.92 14.66 -3.26
N SER A 170 13.22 13.82 -2.49
CA SER A 170 13.08 12.38 -2.77
C SER A 170 12.14 12.06 -3.94
N GLY A 171 11.25 12.99 -4.30
CA GLY A 171 10.20 12.75 -5.30
C GLY A 171 9.07 11.82 -4.81
N ARG A 172 9.10 11.42 -3.54
CA ARG A 172 8.10 10.54 -2.95
C ARG A 172 6.73 11.21 -2.86
N HIS A 173 5.71 10.44 -3.19
CA HIS A 173 4.33 10.87 -3.10
C HIS A 173 3.40 9.67 -2.90
N TRP A 174 2.24 9.93 -2.27
CA TRP A 174 1.22 8.94 -1.99
C TRP A 174 -0.11 9.42 -2.54
N VAL A 175 -0.84 8.55 -3.23
CA VAL A 175 -2.21 8.83 -3.67
C VAL A 175 -3.16 8.34 -2.60
N LEU A 176 -3.85 9.27 -1.95
CA LEU A 176 -4.82 9.01 -0.89
C LEU A 176 -6.22 9.06 -1.50
N ARG A 177 -7.00 8.01 -1.28
CA ARG A 177 -8.39 7.85 -1.70
C ARG A 177 -9.32 7.94 -0.50
N ALA A 178 -10.63 7.90 -0.73
CA ALA A 178 -11.61 7.82 0.35
C ALA A 178 -11.22 6.76 1.40
N ASP A 179 -11.32 7.15 2.67
CA ASP A 179 -10.92 6.41 3.86
C ASP A 179 -9.41 6.21 4.07
N ASP A 180 -8.55 6.62 3.13
CA ASP A 180 -7.12 6.66 3.34
C ASP A 180 -6.73 7.79 4.28
N SER A 181 -5.66 7.54 5.04
CA SER A 181 -5.02 8.55 5.88
C SER A 181 -3.50 8.47 5.81
N VAL A 182 -2.83 9.58 6.11
CA VAL A 182 -1.37 9.64 6.14
C VAL A 182 -0.86 10.57 7.25
N TRP A 183 0.24 10.17 7.90
CA TRP A 183 1.00 11.04 8.80
C TRP A 183 1.76 12.10 8.00
N ILE A 184 1.80 13.31 8.54
CA ILE A 184 2.59 14.42 8.06
C ILE A 184 3.62 14.75 9.15
N PRO A 185 4.91 14.50 8.92
CA PRO A 185 5.94 14.72 9.92
C PRO A 185 6.19 16.22 10.20
N PRO A 186 6.68 16.56 11.41
CA PRO A 186 7.05 17.93 11.75
C PRO A 186 8.22 18.42 10.90
N ASP A 187 8.17 19.70 10.49
CA ASP A 187 9.25 20.41 9.79
C ASP A 187 9.70 19.83 8.44
N VAL A 188 9.01 18.81 7.91
CA VAL A 188 9.29 18.28 6.57
C VAL A 188 8.46 19.04 5.52
N PRO A 189 9.09 19.60 4.48
CA PRO A 189 8.39 20.20 3.34
C PRO A 189 7.46 19.23 2.61
N HIS A 190 6.23 19.64 2.33
CA HIS A 190 5.25 18.85 1.58
C HIS A 190 4.20 19.75 0.90
N ARG A 191 3.36 19.15 0.05
CA ARG A 191 2.16 19.75 -0.55
C ARG A 191 1.11 18.69 -0.87
N VAL A 192 -0.11 19.12 -1.19
CA VAL A 192 -1.14 18.24 -1.77
C VAL A 192 -1.51 18.65 -3.20
N GLU A 193 -1.85 17.67 -4.02
CA GLU A 193 -2.37 17.87 -5.37
C GLU A 193 -3.73 17.17 -5.50
N PHE A 194 -4.78 17.92 -5.80
CA PHE A 194 -6.11 17.34 -5.99
C PHE A 194 -6.18 16.56 -7.31
N MET A 195 -6.70 15.33 -7.25
CA MET A 195 -6.85 14.47 -8.43
C MET A 195 -8.28 14.50 -8.99
N GLY A 196 -9.15 15.33 -8.41
CA GLY A 196 -10.56 15.48 -8.74
C GLY A 196 -11.31 16.09 -7.55
N PRO A 197 -12.65 16.09 -7.58
CA PRO A 197 -13.47 16.46 -6.42
C PRO A 197 -13.05 15.64 -5.20
N THR A 198 -12.70 16.32 -4.11
CA THR A 198 -12.13 15.66 -2.92
C THR A 198 -12.69 16.31 -1.67
N ARG A 199 -12.97 15.50 -0.64
CA ARG A 199 -13.34 15.97 0.70
C ARG A 199 -12.37 15.36 1.70
N PHE A 200 -11.74 16.17 2.53
CA PHE A 200 -10.70 15.72 3.47
C PHE A 200 -10.63 16.64 4.70
N TYR A 201 -9.93 16.21 5.74
CA TYR A 201 -9.58 17.09 6.87
C TYR A 201 -8.17 16.81 7.35
N LEU A 202 -7.64 17.73 8.17
CA LEU A 202 -6.37 17.57 8.86
C LEU A 202 -6.64 17.55 10.37
N SER A 203 -5.97 16.67 11.10
CA SER A 203 -5.83 16.77 12.55
C SER A 203 -4.37 16.93 12.95
N PHE A 204 -4.13 17.54 14.10
CA PHE A 204 -2.81 17.85 14.62
C PHE A 204 -2.60 17.20 15.97
N TRP A 205 -1.45 16.55 16.10
CA TRP A 205 -1.11 15.67 17.21
C TRP A 205 0.19 16.11 17.87
N HIS A 206 0.30 15.95 19.19
CA HIS A 206 1.52 16.16 19.99
C HIS A 206 1.72 14.99 20.97
#